data_AF-A0A6B3RTD2-F1
#
_entry.id   AF-A0A6B3RTD2-F1
#
_cell.length_a   1.000
_cell.length_b   1.000
_cell.length_c   1.000
_cell.angle_alpha   90.00
_cell.angle_beta   90.00
_cell.angle_gamma   90.00
#
_symmetry.space_group_name_H-M   'P 1'
#
loop_
_entity.id
_entity.type
_entity.pdbx_description
1 polymer ?
#
loop_
_entity_poly.entity_id
_entity_poly.type
_entity_poly.pdbx_seq_one_letter_code
_entity_poly.pdbx_strand_id
1 'polypeptide(L)'
;MRKNKRKISHAQMNNRLEEFIRSFVNNIGDEAVSMNKIDTATRIFVDALTPLERGMLLYEGAVPIEPSQLSSSDYDYYSNKYGAENMEKGCFFRLPSGKTSFTSHEHNLKYKVGN
;
A
#
# COMPACT_ATOMS: atom_id res chain seq x y z
N MET A 1 -25.47 -1.64 11.82
CA MET A 1 -24.12 -1.54 12.44
C MET A 1 -23.08 -1.34 11.33
N ARG A 2 -22.55 -0.13 11.15
CA ARG A 2 -21.48 0.13 10.18
C ARG A 2 -20.17 -0.43 10.75
N LYS A 3 -19.58 -1.42 10.07
CA LYS A 3 -18.28 -1.98 10.45
C LYS A 3 -17.24 -0.85 10.41
N ASN A 4 -16.60 -0.58 11.55
CA ASN A 4 -15.42 0.27 11.64
C ASN A 4 -14.38 -0.29 10.64
N LYS A 5 -14.24 0.33 9.46
CA LYS A 5 -13.13 0.04 8.55
C LYS A 5 -11.86 0.45 9.31
N ARG A 6 -11.01 -0.55 9.54
CA ARG A 6 -9.81 -0.47 10.38
C ARG A 6 -8.92 0.67 9.89
N LYS A 7 -8.80 1.74 10.67
CA LYS A 7 -7.70 2.70 10.54
C LYS A 7 -6.43 1.95 10.93
N ILE A 8 -5.67 1.46 9.95
CA ILE A 8 -4.30 1.05 10.20
C ILE A 8 -3.51 2.33 10.48
N SER A 9 -2.95 2.46 11.68
CA SER A 9 -2.07 3.59 12.02
C SER A 9 -0.66 3.34 11.48
N HIS A 10 0.11 4.41 11.24
CA HIS A 10 1.53 4.30 10.89
C HIS A 10 2.30 3.42 11.89
N ALA A 11 1.96 3.49 13.18
CA ALA A 11 2.56 2.65 14.21
C ALA A 11 2.28 1.15 13.99
N GLN A 12 1.06 0.79 13.58
CA GLN A 12 0.72 -0.61 13.29
C GLN A 12 1.47 -1.15 12.05
N MET A 13 1.67 -0.30 11.04
CA MET A 13 2.50 -0.66 9.88
C MET A 13 3.95 -0.87 10.26
N ASN A 14 4.53 0.06 11.03
CA ASN A 14 5.92 -0.05 11.49
C ASN A 14 6.13 -1.32 12.30
N ASN A 15 5.19 -1.66 13.20
CA ASN A 15 5.25 -2.92 13.93
C ASN A 15 5.21 -4.15 13.02
N ARG A 16 4.34 -4.16 11.99
CA ARG A 16 4.30 -5.27 11.01
C ARG A 16 5.61 -5.39 10.21
N LEU A 17 6.22 -4.26 9.85
CA LEU A 17 7.53 -4.25 9.19
C LEU A 17 8.61 -4.80 10.10
N GLU A 18 8.66 -4.37 11.36
CA GLU A 18 9.60 -4.87 12.36
C GLU A 18 9.44 -6.38 12.60
N GLU A 19 8.21 -6.87 12.73
CA GLU A 19 7.90 -8.30 12.86
C GLU A 19 8.37 -9.09 11.63
N PHE A 20 8.13 -8.56 10.43
CA PHE A 20 8.61 -9.18 9.19
C PHE A 20 10.14 -9.26 9.16
N ILE A 21 10.84 -8.16 9.46
CA ILE A 21 12.31 -8.11 9.49
C ILE A 21 12.84 -9.10 10.52
N ARG A 22 12.27 -9.14 11.74
CA ARG A 22 12.69 -10.10 12.78
C ARG A 22 12.50 -11.55 12.33
N SER A 23 11.35 -11.88 11.75
CA SER A 23 11.08 -13.22 11.22
C SER A 23 12.05 -13.58 10.10
N PHE A 24 12.33 -12.64 9.19
CA PHE A 24 13.28 -12.84 8.10
C PHE A 24 14.70 -13.08 8.61
N VAL A 25 15.21 -12.22 9.49
CA VAL A 25 16.55 -12.35 10.10
C VAL A 25 16.69 -13.68 10.85
N ASN A 26 15.68 -14.06 11.64
CA ASN A 26 15.69 -15.34 12.37
C ASN A 26 15.71 -16.56 11.44
N ASN A 27 15.09 -16.46 10.26
CA ASN A 27 15.06 -17.56 9.27
C ASN A 27 16.34 -17.67 8.43
N ILE A 28 17.17 -16.63 8.36
CA ILE A 28 18.44 -16.66 7.59
C ILE A 28 19.56 -17.36 8.37
N GLY A 29 19.50 -17.40 9.70
CA GLY A 29 20.57 -17.93 10.55
C GLY A 29 21.89 -17.14 10.39
N ASP A 30 23.03 -17.78 10.65
CA ASP A 30 24.37 -17.18 10.53
C ASP A 30 24.90 -17.14 9.08
N GLU A 31 24.06 -17.44 8.08
CA GLU A 31 24.49 -17.35 6.68
C GLU A 31 24.75 -15.90 6.27
N ALA A 32 25.84 -15.68 5.54
CA ALA A 32 26.16 -14.38 4.97
C ALA A 32 24.97 -13.83 4.16
N VAL A 33 24.48 -12.66 4.56
CA VAL A 33 23.38 -11.96 3.88
C VAL A 33 23.89 -11.53 2.51
N SER A 34 23.38 -12.16 1.45
CA SER A 34 23.64 -11.74 0.08
C SER A 34 22.59 -10.74 -0.39
N MET A 35 22.95 -9.86 -1.33
CA MET A 35 22.02 -8.90 -1.94
C MET A 35 20.76 -9.59 -2.49
N ASN A 36 20.92 -10.77 -3.12
CA ASN A 36 19.79 -11.56 -3.63
C ASN A 36 18.79 -11.98 -2.53
N LYS A 37 19.25 -12.24 -1.30
CA LYS A 37 18.37 -12.58 -0.18
C LYS A 37 17.58 -11.35 0.29
N ILE A 38 18.23 -10.19 0.36
CA ILE A 38 17.57 -8.92 0.71
C ILE A 38 16.51 -8.57 -0.33
N ASP A 39 16.82 -8.70 -1.63
CA ASP A 39 15.87 -8.42 -2.71
C ASP A 39 14.67 -9.38 -2.64
N THR A 40 14.93 -10.66 -2.37
CA THR A 40 13.87 -11.67 -2.21
C THR A 40 12.97 -11.33 -1.01
N ALA A 41 13.53 -10.95 0.12
CA ALA A 41 12.79 -10.56 1.32
C ALA A 41 11.93 -9.32 1.08
N THR A 42 12.53 -8.30 0.47
CA THR A 42 11.85 -7.06 0.10
C THR A 42 10.65 -7.36 -0.80
N ARG A 43 10.83 -8.24 -1.78
CA ARG A 43 9.73 -8.64 -2.67
C ARG A 43 8.62 -9.36 -1.91
N ILE A 44 8.94 -10.31 -1.03
CA ILE A 44 7.96 -11.03 -0.20
C ILE A 44 7.19 -10.06 0.68
N PHE A 45 7.88 -9.12 1.34
CA PHE A 45 7.24 -8.12 2.19
C PHE A 45 6.27 -7.25 1.42
N VAL A 46 6.74 -6.65 0.32
CA VAL A 46 5.93 -5.79 -0.54
C VAL A 46 4.70 -6.55 -1.06
N ASP A 47 4.85 -7.82 -1.44
CA ASP A 47 3.76 -8.69 -1.89
C ASP A 47 2.75 -9.04 -0.80
N ALA A 48 3.15 -9.05 0.47
CA ALA A 48 2.26 -9.22 1.60
C ALA A 48 1.52 -7.94 2.04
N LEU A 49 1.89 -6.76 1.50
CA LEU A 49 1.24 -5.50 1.84
C LEU A 49 -0.14 -5.39 1.19
N THR A 50 -1.13 -4.97 1.97
CA THR A 50 -2.43 -4.55 1.44
C THR A 50 -2.29 -3.29 0.58
N PRO A 51 -3.24 -2.97 -0.31
CA PRO A 51 -3.22 -1.72 -1.08
C PRO A 51 -3.08 -0.47 -0.18
N LEU A 52 -3.77 -0.47 0.96
CA LEU A 52 -3.68 0.57 1.97
C LEU A 52 -2.21 0.78 2.43
N GLU A 53 -1.57 -0.32 2.78
CA GLU A 53 -0.21 -0.30 3.32
C GLU A 53 0.82 0.05 2.26
N ARG A 54 0.63 -0.40 1.02
CA ARG A 54 1.47 0.03 -0.11
C ARG A 54 1.37 1.54 -0.33
N GLY A 55 0.17 2.10 -0.28
CA GLY A 55 -0.02 3.55 -0.43
C GLY A 55 0.69 4.36 0.65
N MET A 56 0.66 3.89 1.90
CA MET A 56 1.36 4.54 3.01
C MET A 56 2.89 4.34 2.95
N LEU A 57 3.39 3.23 2.39
CA LEU A 57 4.83 3.02 2.15
C LEU A 57 5.37 3.93 1.03
N LEU A 58 4.58 4.14 -0.02
CA LEU A 58 4.96 5.00 -1.14
C LEU A 58 4.96 6.49 -0.79
N TYR A 59 4.20 6.88 0.23
CA TYR A 59 3.97 8.29 0.56
C TYR A 59 4.01 8.51 2.08
N GLU A 60 5.14 9.01 2.57
CA GLU A 60 5.27 9.42 3.97
C GLU A 60 4.21 10.47 4.34
N GLY A 61 3.52 10.28 5.47
CA GLY A 61 2.46 11.16 5.94
C GLY A 61 1.15 11.10 5.15
N ALA A 62 0.97 10.13 4.25
CA ALA A 62 -0.30 9.95 3.54
C ALA A 62 -1.44 9.51 4.49
N VAL A 63 -2.56 10.21 4.41
CA VAL A 63 -3.74 9.94 5.24
C VAL A 63 -4.82 9.25 4.39
N PRO A 64 -5.30 8.06 4.78
CA PRO A 64 -6.39 7.41 4.06
C PRO A 64 -7.66 8.26 4.07
N ILE A 65 -8.36 8.33 2.94
CA ILE A 65 -9.64 9.02 2.81
C ILE A 65 -10.68 8.10 2.16
N GLU A 66 -11.94 8.25 2.55
CA GLU A 66 -13.06 7.54 1.93
C GLU A 66 -13.46 8.23 0.61
N PRO A 67 -14.08 7.50 -0.35
CA PRO A 67 -14.54 8.08 -1.61
C PRO A 67 -15.47 9.29 -1.46
N SER A 68 -16.26 9.35 -0.39
CA SER A 68 -17.14 10.48 -0.08
C SER A 68 -16.39 11.78 0.28
N GLN A 69 -15.08 11.70 0.51
CA GLN A 69 -14.21 12.84 0.80
C GLN A 69 -13.48 13.36 -0.45
N LEU A 70 -13.73 12.75 -1.61
CA LEU A 70 -13.20 13.20 -2.89
C LEU A 70 -13.91 14.48 -3.33
N SER A 71 -13.16 15.37 -3.96
CA SER A 71 -13.74 16.45 -4.75
C SER A 71 -14.45 15.87 -5.98
N SER A 72 -15.43 16.59 -6.54
CA SER A 72 -16.09 16.16 -7.78
C SER A 72 -15.08 15.94 -8.91
N SER A 73 -14.08 16.83 -9.02
CA SER A 73 -13.00 16.69 -9.99
C SER A 73 -12.13 15.46 -9.78
N ASP A 74 -11.81 15.10 -8.53
CA ASP A 74 -11.05 13.88 -8.24
C ASP A 74 -11.91 12.65 -8.55
N TYR A 75 -13.18 12.66 -8.16
CA TYR A 75 -14.10 11.55 -8.42
C TYR A 75 -14.21 11.28 -9.92
N ASP A 76 -14.43 12.32 -10.74
CA ASP A 76 -14.52 12.20 -12.19
C ASP A 76 -13.20 11.70 -12.80
N TYR A 77 -12.07 12.24 -12.36
CA TYR A 77 -10.75 11.81 -12.83
C TYR A 77 -10.51 10.32 -12.55
N TYR A 78 -10.73 9.89 -11.31
CA TYR A 78 -10.47 8.51 -10.88
C TYR A 78 -11.51 7.53 -11.46
N SER A 79 -12.77 7.96 -11.62
CA SER A 79 -13.80 7.15 -12.27
C SER A 79 -13.47 6.91 -13.74
N ASN A 80 -13.08 7.96 -14.48
CA ASN A 80 -12.70 7.83 -15.88
C ASN A 80 -11.43 7.01 -16.09
N LYS A 81 -10.44 7.15 -15.19
CA LYS A 81 -9.14 6.49 -15.35
C LYS A 81 -9.13 5.03 -14.91
N TYR A 82 -9.87 4.68 -13.87
CA TYR A 82 -9.80 3.35 -13.25
C TYR A 82 -11.11 2.56 -13.38
N GLY A 83 -12.23 3.23 -13.63
CA GLY A 83 -13.57 2.64 -13.64
C GLY A 83 -14.19 2.58 -12.23
N ALA A 84 -15.52 2.72 -12.16
CA ALA A 84 -16.26 2.75 -10.90
C ALA A 84 -16.04 1.49 -10.04
N GLU A 85 -15.97 0.31 -10.66
CA GLU A 85 -15.72 -0.96 -9.94
C GLU A 85 -14.36 -0.97 -9.23
N ASN A 86 -13.32 -0.43 -9.87
CA ASN A 86 -11.99 -0.36 -9.28
C ASN A 86 -11.90 0.70 -8.19
N MET A 87 -12.65 1.81 -8.30
CA MET A 87 -12.73 2.82 -7.23
C MET A 87 -13.27 2.25 -5.93
N GLU A 88 -14.18 1.28 -5.98
CA GLU A 88 -14.71 0.61 -4.78
C GLU A 88 -13.72 -0.38 -4.16
N LYS A 89 -12.86 -0.99 -4.98
CA LYS A 89 -11.86 -1.98 -4.56
C LYS A 89 -10.52 -1.37 -4.16
N GLY A 90 -10.28 -0.10 -4.51
CA GLY A 90 -9.04 0.61 -4.22
C GLY A 90 -9.05 1.37 -2.89
N CYS A 91 -7.97 2.10 -2.65
CA CYS A 91 -7.79 2.97 -1.50
C CYS A 91 -7.37 4.36 -1.98
N PHE A 92 -7.98 5.40 -1.41
CA PHE A 92 -7.62 6.79 -1.64
C PHE A 92 -6.83 7.33 -0.47
N PHE A 93 -5.91 8.25 -0.77
CA PHE A 93 -5.08 8.91 0.22
C PHE A 93 -4.95 10.38 -0.09
N ARG A 94 -4.89 11.17 0.97
CA ARG A 94 -4.46 12.56 0.92
C ARG A 94 -2.96 12.62 1.22
N LEU A 95 -2.19 13.14 0.27
CA LEU A 95 -0.76 13.38 0.44
C LEU A 95 -0.51 14.64 1.29
N PRO A 96 0.67 14.79 1.92
CA PRO A 96 1.05 16.03 2.61
C PRO A 96 0.96 17.28 1.73
N SER A 97 1.15 17.13 0.42
CA SER A 97 0.98 18.20 -0.58
C SER A 97 -0.47 18.65 -0.80
N GLY A 98 -1.44 17.98 -0.18
CA GLY A 98 -2.87 18.23 -0.38
C GLY A 98 -3.47 17.51 -1.60
N LYS A 99 -2.65 16.83 -2.42
CA LYS A 99 -3.12 16.05 -3.58
C LYS A 99 -3.75 14.73 -3.16
N THR A 100 -4.76 14.29 -3.91
CA THR A 100 -5.36 12.95 -3.77
C THR A 100 -4.56 11.94 -4.60
N SER A 101 -4.22 10.80 -4.00
CA SER A 101 -3.63 9.64 -4.67
C SER A 101 -4.54 8.41 -4.52
N PHE A 102 -4.41 7.44 -5.42
CA PHE A 102 -5.23 6.23 -5.46
C PHE A 102 -4.39 4.99 -5.75
N THR A 103 -4.64 3.93 -5.01
CA THR A 103 -4.04 2.60 -5.25
C THR A 103 -5.13 1.55 -5.37
N SER A 104 -5.17 0.79 -6.47
CA SER A 104 -6.03 -0.39 -6.61
C SER A 104 -5.22 -1.67 -6.72
N HIS A 105 -5.86 -2.81 -6.42
CA HIS A 105 -5.25 -4.14 -6.53
C HIS A 105 -4.72 -4.41 -7.96
N GLU A 106 -5.43 -3.91 -8.99
CA GLU A 106 -5.04 -4.08 -10.40
C GLU A 106 -3.96 -3.09 -10.87
N HIS A 107 -3.83 -1.92 -10.25
CA HIS A 107 -2.79 -0.96 -10.64
C HIS A 107 -1.36 -1.43 -10.29
N ASN A 108 -1.21 -2.33 -9.32
CA ASN A 108 0.07 -2.97 -9.01
C ASN A 108 0.36 -4.19 -9.90
N LEU A 109 -0.61 -4.67 -10.69
CA LEU A 109 -0.41 -5.73 -11.68
C LEU A 109 0.01 -5.16 -13.04
N LYS A 110 -0.45 -3.97 -13.44
CA LYS A 110 -0.01 -3.35 -14.71
C LYS A 110 1.43 -2.85 -14.72
N TYR A 111 2.07 -2.69 -13.56
CA TYR A 111 3.51 -2.39 -13.44
C TYR A 111 4.34 -3.61 -13.01
N LYS A 112 3.71 -4.78 -12.77
CA LYS A 112 4.41 -6.05 -12.73
C LYS A 112 4.40 -6.63 -14.15
N VAL A 113 5.59 -6.95 -14.65
CA VAL A 113 5.86 -7.59 -15.95
C VAL A 113 5.87 -6.64 -17.16
N GLY A 114 6.81 -5.70 -17.14
CA GLY A 114 7.69 -5.54 -18.29
C GLY A 114 9.01 -6.26 -17.97
N ASN A 115 9.07 -7.57 -18.28
CA ASN A 115 10.35 -8.26 -18.49
C ASN A 115 10.74 -8.03 -19.95
#